data_AF-A0A7V2G3Y7-F1
#
_entry.id   AF-A0A7V2G3Y7-F1
#
_cell.length_a   1.000
_cell.length_b   1.000
_cell.length_c   1.000
_cell.angle_alpha   90.00
_cell.angle_beta   90.00
_cell.angle_gamma   90.00
#
_symmetry.space_group_name_H-M   'P 1'
#
loop_
_entity.id
_entity.type
_entity.pdbx_description
1 polymer ?
#
loop_
_entity_poly.entity_id
_entity_poly.type
_entity_poly.pdbx_seq_one_letter_code
_entity_poly.pdbx_strand_id
1 'polypeptide(L)'
;TGSGPRVAEGALHLWTEAYLPGAGWVGFDPTNGVLCDHLYVPTAVGAGPRDVAPVLGSYYADAAVGSRIESQVEILLELEGA
;
A
#
# COMPACT_ATOMS: atom_id res chain seq x y z
N THR A 1 -14.30 -6.92 23.31
CA THR A 1 -14.49 -6.92 21.84
C THR A 1 -13.37 -6.08 21.26
N GLY A 2 -12.46 -6.68 20.48
CA GLY A 2 -11.18 -6.08 20.10
C GLY A 2 -11.32 -4.78 19.31
N SER A 3 -10.95 -3.66 19.93
CA SER A 3 -11.06 -2.28 19.41
C SER A 3 -9.67 -1.62 19.29
N GLY A 4 -8.67 -2.41 18.95
CA GLY A 4 -7.35 -1.89 18.58
C GLY A 4 -7.28 -1.59 17.08
N PRO A 5 -6.43 -0.64 16.63
CA PRO A 5 -6.17 -0.45 15.22
C PRO A 5 -5.72 -1.78 14.60
N ARG A 6 -6.32 -2.18 13.49
CA ARG A 6 -5.89 -3.37 12.73
C ARG A 6 -4.67 -2.96 11.90
N VAL A 7 -3.50 -2.98 12.53
CA VAL A 7 -2.23 -2.75 11.84
C VAL A 7 -1.83 -4.08 11.20
N ALA A 8 -1.88 -4.16 9.88
CA ALA A 8 -1.30 -5.27 9.14
C ALA A 8 0.21 -5.03 9.02
N GLU A 9 0.94 -5.28 10.12
CA GLU A 9 2.39 -5.12 10.17
C GLU A 9 3.05 -6.03 9.11
N GLY A 10 3.76 -5.43 8.16
CA GLY A 10 4.47 -6.16 7.10
C GLY A 10 3.62 -6.55 5.88
N ALA A 11 2.34 -6.17 5.81
CA ALA A 11 1.53 -6.36 4.60
C ALA A 11 1.35 -5.03 3.85
N LEU A 12 1.46 -5.09 2.52
CA LEU A 12 1.10 -3.97 1.66
C LEU A 12 -0.42 -3.79 1.66
N HIS A 13 -0.85 -2.53 1.59
CA HIS A 13 -2.26 -2.14 1.54
C HIS A 13 -2.58 -1.40 0.24
N LEU A 14 -3.84 -1.42 -0.17
CA LEU A 14 -4.33 -0.80 -1.39
C LEU A 14 -5.56 0.06 -1.07
N TRP A 15 -5.62 1.24 -1.69
CA TRP A 15 -6.76 2.14 -1.65
C TRP A 15 -7.04 2.69 -3.04
N THR A 16 -8.13 3.44 -3.18
CA THR A 16 -8.50 4.11 -4.44
C THR A 16 -8.50 5.61 -4.25
N GLU A 17 -8.12 6.36 -5.29
CA GLU A 17 -8.15 7.82 -5.26
C GLU A 17 -9.10 8.36 -6.32
N ALA A 18 -9.78 9.45 -6.02
CA ALA A 18 -10.60 10.19 -6.99
C ALA A 18 -10.15 11.65 -7.05
N TYR A 19 -10.02 12.18 -8.27
CA TYR A 19 -9.77 13.60 -8.48
C TYR A 19 -11.07 14.38 -8.33
N LEU A 20 -11.11 15.30 -7.36
CA LEU A 20 -12.23 16.19 -7.11
C LEU A 20 -11.83 17.62 -7.49
N PRO A 21 -12.57 18.31 -8.38
CA PRO A 21 -12.27 19.69 -8.73
C PRO A 21 -12.14 20.59 -7.49
N GLY A 22 -11.02 21.31 -7.38
CA GLY A 22 -10.70 22.17 -6.24
C GLY A 22 -10.00 21.47 -5.07
N ALA A 23 -10.37 20.23 -4.75
CA ALA A 23 -9.77 19.47 -3.65
C ALA A 23 -8.56 18.60 -4.06
N GLY A 24 -8.41 18.31 -5.36
CA GLY A 24 -7.33 17.46 -5.87
C GLY A 24 -7.63 15.97 -5.73
N TRP A 25 -6.58 15.14 -5.63
CA TRP A 25 -6.70 13.70 -5.42
C TRP A 25 -7.06 13.41 -3.96
N VAL A 26 -8.16 12.70 -3.75
CA VAL A 26 -8.63 12.28 -2.43
C VAL A 26 -8.61 10.76 -2.35
N GLY A 27 -7.94 10.21 -1.33
CA GLY A 27 -7.85 8.78 -1.08
C GLY A 27 -9.00 8.23 -0.25
N PHE A 28 -9.49 7.06 -0.65
CA PHE A 28 -10.58 6.33 -0.03
C PHE A 28 -10.14 4.88 0.22
N ASP A 29 -10.25 4.43 1.47
CA ASP A 29 -10.05 3.04 1.85
C ASP A 29 -11.42 2.36 2.06
N PRO A 30 -11.95 1.66 1.03
CA PRO A 30 -13.22 0.95 1.15
C PRO A 30 -13.14 -0.29 2.04
N THR A 31 -11.95 -0.82 2.30
CA THR A 31 -11.76 -1.99 3.18
C THR A 31 -12.06 -1.61 4.62
N ASN A 32 -11.63 -0.41 5.03
CA ASN A 32 -11.79 0.09 6.39
C ASN A 32 -12.92 1.13 6.54
N GLY A 33 -13.48 1.63 5.42
CA GLY A 33 -14.56 2.61 5.42
C GLY A 33 -14.11 4.01 5.86
N VAL A 34 -12.86 4.38 5.58
CA VAL A 34 -12.23 5.64 5.99
C VAL A 34 -11.63 6.39 4.81
N LEU A 35 -11.41 7.70 4.97
CA LEU A 35 -10.56 8.47 4.07
C LEU A 35 -9.08 8.19 4.39
N CYS A 36 -8.24 8.21 3.37
CA CYS A 36 -6.80 8.14 3.57
C CYS A 36 -6.31 9.42 4.25
N ASP A 37 -5.44 9.26 5.24
CA ASP A 37 -4.81 10.35 5.97
C ASP A 37 -3.28 10.15 6.03
N HIS A 38 -2.61 10.89 6.91
CA HIS A 38 -1.18 10.80 7.17
C HIS A 38 -0.65 9.40 7.54
N LEU A 39 -1.50 8.42 7.84
CA LEU A 39 -1.10 7.04 8.11
C LEU A 39 -0.91 6.19 6.83
N TYR A 40 -1.24 6.75 5.66
CA TYR A 40 -1.08 6.09 4.36
C TYR A 40 0.15 6.66 3.65
N VAL A 41 1.09 5.78 3.27
CA VAL A 41 2.28 6.15 2.51
C VAL A 41 2.16 5.56 1.10
N PRO A 42 1.95 6.39 0.04
CA PRO A 42 1.92 5.90 -1.33
C PRO A 42 3.29 5.37 -1.76
N THR A 43 3.33 4.12 -2.21
CA THR A 43 4.53 3.46 -2.76
C THR A 43 4.45 3.26 -4.27
N ALA A 44 3.24 3.17 -4.84
CA ALA A 44 2.96 3.09 -6.27
C ALA A 44 1.54 3.61 -6.58
N VAL A 45 1.30 4.08 -7.81
CA VAL A 45 -0.01 4.56 -8.29
C VAL A 45 -0.25 4.02 -9.71
N GLY A 46 -1.49 3.60 -9.99
CA GLY A 46 -1.87 3.06 -11.29
C GLY A 46 -3.38 3.05 -11.49
N ALA A 47 -3.83 2.86 -12.73
CA ALA A 47 -5.24 2.91 -13.09
C ALA A 47 -6.01 1.67 -12.61
N GLY A 48 -5.31 0.54 -12.47
CA GLY A 48 -5.87 -0.68 -11.90
C GLY A 48 -4.90 -1.45 -11.00
N PRO A 49 -5.40 -2.45 -10.26
CA PRO A 49 -4.58 -3.22 -9.32
C PRO A 49 -3.36 -3.91 -9.95
N ARG A 50 -3.44 -4.24 -11.25
CA ARG A 50 -2.33 -4.85 -12.00
C ARG A 50 -1.18 -3.89 -12.25
N ASP A 51 -1.41 -2.58 -12.23
CA ASP A 51 -0.37 -1.59 -12.50
C ASP A 51 0.53 -1.37 -11.27
N VAL A 52 0.04 -1.77 -10.09
CA VAL A 52 0.70 -1.56 -8.78
C VAL A 52 0.95 -2.86 -8.03
N ALA A 53 0.74 -4.01 -8.68
CA ALA A 53 0.95 -5.30 -8.05
C ALA A 53 2.46 -5.54 -7.80
N PRO A 54 2.88 -5.85 -6.56
CA PRO A 54 4.29 -6.03 -6.21
C PRO A 54 4.96 -7.20 -6.95
N VAL A 55 4.19 -8.24 -7.24
CA VAL A 55 4.62 -9.42 -8.00
C VAL A 55 3.49 -9.79 -8.97
N LEU A 56 3.84 -10.01 -10.24
CA LEU A 56 2.91 -10.42 -11.30
C LEU A 56 3.50 -11.57 -12.10
N GLY A 57 2.64 -12.50 -12.51
CA GLY A 57 3.01 -13.61 -13.38
C GLY A 57 2.64 -14.96 -12.78
N SER A 58 3.21 -16.01 -13.36
CA SER A 58 3.01 -17.38 -12.91
C SER A 58 4.32 -18.14 -13.01
N TYR A 59 4.56 -19.01 -12.04
CA TYR A 59 5.72 -19.89 -11.99
C TYR A 59 5.25 -21.34 -12.03
N TYR A 60 5.92 -22.18 -12.83
CA TYR A 60 5.60 -23.60 -12.99
C TYR A 60 6.83 -24.43 -12.65
N ALA A 61 6.65 -25.43 -11.78
CA ALA A 61 7.67 -26.42 -11.44
C ALA A 61 7.03 -27.77 -11.10
N ASP A 62 7.74 -28.85 -11.37
CA ASP A 62 7.30 -30.22 -11.08
C ASP A 62 7.35 -30.56 -9.58
N ALA A 63 7.98 -29.71 -8.76
CA ALA A 63 8.07 -29.84 -7.31
C ALA A 63 7.60 -28.56 -6.61
N ALA A 64 7.18 -28.68 -5.36
CA ALA A 64 6.80 -27.53 -4.54
C ALA A 64 8.00 -26.60 -4.32
N VAL A 65 7.80 -25.32 -4.62
CA VAL A 65 8.79 -24.26 -4.38
C VAL A 65 8.21 -23.29 -3.34
N GLY A 66 8.98 -23.03 -2.28
CA GLY A 66 8.59 -22.02 -1.29
C GLY A 66 8.68 -20.61 -1.88
N SER A 67 7.70 -19.77 -1.56
CA SER A 67 7.70 -18.34 -1.92
C SER A 67 7.68 -17.48 -0.67
N ARG A 68 8.45 -16.38 -0.67
CA ARG A 68 8.45 -15.37 0.39
C ARG A 68 8.43 -13.98 -0.24
N ILE A 69 7.56 -13.11 0.28
CA ILE A 69 7.53 -11.68 -0.06
C ILE A 69 7.86 -10.92 1.22
N GLU A 70 8.80 -9.99 1.13
CA GLU A 70 9.19 -9.06 2.19
C GLU A 70 9.06 -7.65 1.65
N SER A 71 8.46 -6.75 2.42
CA SER A 71 8.31 -5.34 2.07
C SER A 71 8.85 -4.48 3.19
N GLN A 72 9.65 -3.47 2.83
CA GLN A 72 10.19 -2.49 3.76
C GLN A 72 9.95 -1.09 3.19
N VAL A 73 9.46 -0.18 4.03
CA VAL A 73 9.32 1.24 3.73
C VAL A 73 10.07 1.99 4.81
N GLU A 74 11.02 2.83 4.40
CA GLU A 74 11.86 3.62 5.31
C GLU A 74 11.69 5.10 5.00
N ILE A 75 11.43 5.91 6.03
CA ILE A 75 11.34 7.37 5.92
C ILE A 75 12.65 7.94 6.49
N LEU A 76 13.49 8.45 5.60
CA LEU A 76 14.75 9.10 5.97
C LEU A 76 14.52 10.60 6.16
N LEU A 77 14.97 11.13 7.30
CA LEU A 77 14.97 12.57 7.56
C LEU A 77 16.40 13.08 7.35
N GLU A 78 16.62 13.81 6.27
CA GLU A 78 17.85 14.58 6.09
C GLU A 78 17.69 15.92 6.78
N LEU A 79 18.43 16.13 7.88
CA LEU A 79 18.53 17.42 8.53
C LEU A 79 19.66 18.21 7.86
N GLU A 80 19.32 19.15 7.00
CA GLU A 80 20.28 20.13 6.49
C GLU A 80 20.62 21.13 7.61
N GLY A 81 21.85 21.05 8.12
CA GLY A 81 22.45 22.07 8.99
C GLY A 81 22.25 21.87 10.49
N ALA A 82 23.18 21.13 11.10
CA ALA A 82 23.55 21.28 12.52
C ALA A 82 24.98 21.80 12.60
#